data_AF-A0A524HCA7-F1
#
_entry.id   AF-A0A524HCA7-F1
#
_cell.length_a   1.000
_cell.length_b   1.000
_cell.length_c   1.000
_cell.angle_alpha   90.00
_cell.angle_beta   90.00
_cell.angle_gamma   90.00
#
_symmetry.space_group_name_H-M   'P 1'
#
loop_
_entity.id
_entity.type
_entity.pdbx_description
1 polymer ?
#
loop_
_entity_poly.entity_id
_entity_poly.type
_entity_poly.pdbx_seq_one_letter_code
_entity_poly.pdbx_strand_id
1 'polypeptide(L)'
;LELRCPDPSANPYLAFAAMLAAGLDGINSEMVCPEPLNNINIWNLTDEERKTRGIASLPGSLAEAMHEFEGNEIIKSALGPVICDVFQRAKWAEVEEYRTRVTDWEISRYLELA
;
A
#
# COMPACT_ATOMS: atom_id res chain seq x y z
N LEU A 1 3.17 -16.13 11.40
CA LEU A 1 3.03 -15.25 10.22
C LEU A 1 4.00 -14.10 10.40
N GLU A 2 4.75 -13.73 9.36
CA GLU A 2 5.62 -12.55 9.34
C GLU A 2 5.19 -11.67 8.16
N LEU A 3 4.67 -10.47 8.42
CA LEU A 3 4.31 -9.51 7.39
C LEU A 3 5.46 -8.52 7.20
N ARG A 4 6.04 -8.47 6.00
CA ARG A 4 7.30 -7.77 5.72
C ARG A 4 7.13 -6.44 4.97
N CYS A 5 5.91 -6.04 4.66
CA CYS A 5 5.63 -4.77 3.98
C CYS A 5 5.62 -3.52 4.88
N PRO A 6 5.30 -3.56 6.19
CA PRO A 6 5.38 -2.36 7.02
C PRO A 6 6.82 -1.90 7.24
N ASP A 7 7.05 -0.61 7.21
CA ASP A 7 8.33 0.02 7.51
C ASP A 7 8.24 0.96 8.76
N PRO A 8 9.38 1.42 9.32
CA PRO A 8 9.40 2.22 10.55
C PRO A 8 8.75 3.62 10.46
N SER A 9 8.41 4.11 9.26
CA SER A 9 7.67 5.37 9.10
C SER A 9 6.20 5.24 9.51
N ALA A 10 5.67 4.01 9.56
CA ALA A 10 4.30 3.76 9.97
C ALA A 10 4.09 4.05 11.46
N ASN A 11 2.90 4.59 11.79
CA ASN A 11 2.46 4.61 13.18
C ASN A 11 2.19 3.17 13.65
N PRO A 12 2.91 2.64 14.64
CA PRO A 12 2.82 1.22 15.02
C PRO A 12 1.42 0.85 15.51
N TYR A 13 0.71 1.77 16.18
CA TYR A 13 -0.64 1.51 16.66
C TYR A 13 -1.64 1.36 15.51
N LEU A 14 -1.58 2.26 14.53
CA LEU A 14 -2.45 2.20 13.36
C LEU A 14 -2.13 0.99 12.48
N ALA A 15 -0.84 0.67 12.31
CA ALA A 15 -0.40 -0.49 11.56
C ALA A 15 -0.90 -1.80 12.20
N PHE A 16 -0.72 -1.98 13.52
CA PHE A 16 -1.23 -3.17 14.21
C PHE A 16 -2.75 -3.26 14.21
N ALA A 17 -3.46 -2.13 14.37
CA ALA A 17 -4.92 -2.12 14.29
C ALA A 17 -5.42 -2.57 12.91
N ALA A 18 -4.84 -2.04 11.83
CA ALA A 18 -5.19 -2.41 10.46
C ALA A 18 -4.86 -3.88 10.15
N MET A 19 -3.66 -4.35 10.52
CA MET A 19 -3.27 -5.75 10.33
C MET A 19 -4.16 -6.73 11.09
N LEU A 20 -4.51 -6.41 12.34
CA LEU A 20 -5.39 -7.25 13.15
C LEU A 20 -6.80 -7.27 12.57
N ALA A 21 -7.32 -6.13 12.13
CA ALA A 21 -8.63 -6.04 11.50
C ALA A 21 -8.71 -6.91 10.22
N ALA A 22 -7.71 -6.82 9.35
CA ALA A 22 -7.65 -7.64 8.14
C ALA A 22 -7.57 -9.14 8.47
N GLY A 23 -6.76 -9.52 9.47
CA GLY A 23 -6.65 -10.91 9.91
C GLY A 23 -7.95 -11.46 10.49
N LEU A 24 -8.67 -10.67 11.30
CA LEU A 24 -9.96 -11.06 11.87
C LEU A 24 -11.04 -11.16 10.80
N ASP A 25 -11.06 -10.26 9.81
CA ASP A 25 -11.98 -10.33 8.68
C ASP A 25 -11.81 -11.63 7.87
N GLY A 26 -10.57 -12.03 7.60
CA GLY A 26 -10.27 -13.30 6.95
C GLY A 26 -10.76 -14.52 7.72
N ILE A 27 -10.64 -14.51 9.06
CA ILE A 27 -11.14 -15.59 9.93
C ILE A 27 -12.68 -15.60 9.92
N ASN A 28 -13.31 -14.46 10.13
CA ASN A 28 -14.78 -14.34 10.23
C ASN A 28 -15.48 -14.70 8.92
N SER A 29 -14.84 -14.39 7.78
CA SER A 29 -15.37 -14.66 6.44
C SER A 29 -14.92 -16.02 5.88
N GLU A 30 -14.23 -16.85 6.69
CA GLU A 30 -13.69 -18.15 6.27
C GLU A 30 -12.90 -18.08 4.95
N MET A 31 -12.10 -17.02 4.77
CA MET A 31 -11.39 -16.80 3.52
C MET A 31 -10.38 -17.92 3.25
N VAL A 32 -10.40 -18.42 2.01
CA VAL A 32 -9.44 -19.42 1.55
C VAL A 32 -8.08 -18.75 1.34
N CYS A 33 -7.07 -19.23 2.05
CA CYS A 33 -5.70 -18.80 1.85
C CYS A 33 -5.21 -19.27 0.46
N PRO A 34 -4.62 -18.39 -0.38
CA PRO A 34 -4.07 -18.80 -1.66
C PRO A 34 -2.89 -19.76 -1.47
N GLU A 35 -2.61 -20.56 -2.50
CA GLU A 35 -1.47 -21.47 -2.50
C GLU A 35 -0.14 -20.70 -2.31
N PRO A 36 0.77 -21.22 -1.47
CA PRO A 36 2.04 -20.55 -1.20
C PRO A 36 2.95 -20.58 -2.44
N LEU A 37 3.60 -19.45 -2.72
CA LEU A 37 4.57 -19.31 -3.81
C LEU A 37 5.95 -19.86 -3.39
N ASN A 38 6.03 -21.17 -3.16
CA ASN A 38 7.28 -21.84 -2.77
C ASN A 38 8.23 -22.00 -3.97
N ASN A 39 9.54 -21.88 -3.73
CA ASN A 39 10.60 -22.06 -4.73
C ASN A 39 10.53 -21.12 -5.95
N ILE A 40 9.78 -20.02 -5.86
CA ILE A 40 9.65 -19.02 -6.92
C ILE A 40 10.29 -17.72 -6.45
N ASN A 41 11.24 -17.20 -7.23
CA ASN A 41 11.73 -15.85 -7.03
C ASN A 41 10.83 -14.86 -7.79
N ILE A 42 9.95 -14.15 -7.07
CA ILE A 42 9.01 -13.17 -7.66
C ILE A 42 9.70 -12.03 -8.42
N TRP A 43 10.97 -11.75 -8.11
CA TRP A 43 11.76 -10.70 -8.78
C TRP A 43 12.15 -11.07 -10.20
N ASN A 44 12.17 -12.37 -10.53
CA ASN A 44 12.57 -12.88 -11.84
C ASN A 44 11.37 -13.08 -12.79
N LEU A 45 10.15 -12.86 -12.33
CA LEU A 45 8.95 -13.07 -13.13
C LEU A 45 8.65 -11.87 -14.01
N THR A 46 8.21 -12.14 -15.23
CA THR A 46 7.62 -11.08 -16.07
C THR A 46 6.23 -10.67 -15.54
N ASP A 47 5.74 -9.53 -15.99
CA ASP A 47 4.40 -9.07 -15.60
C ASP A 47 3.30 -10.01 -16.11
N GLU A 48 3.47 -10.63 -17.28
CA GLU A 48 2.56 -11.67 -17.78
C GLU A 48 2.56 -12.92 -16.89
N GLU A 49 3.73 -13.37 -16.44
CA GLU A 49 3.85 -14.54 -15.56
C GLU A 49 3.20 -14.27 -14.20
N ARG A 50 3.41 -13.07 -13.63
CA ARG A 50 2.76 -12.64 -12.39
C ARG A 50 1.25 -12.63 -12.53
N LYS A 51 0.73 -12.05 -13.62
CA LYS A 51 -0.70 -11.98 -13.90
C LYS A 51 -1.32 -13.36 -14.06
N THR A 52 -0.66 -14.25 -14.80
CA THR A 52 -1.13 -15.63 -15.03
C THR A 52 -1.21 -16.43 -13.72
N ARG A 53 -0.35 -16.10 -12.75
CA ARG A 53 -0.34 -16.71 -11.40
C ARG A 53 -1.21 -15.99 -10.38
N GLY A 54 -1.93 -14.93 -10.77
CA GLY A 54 -2.76 -14.13 -9.85
C GLY A 54 -1.96 -13.34 -8.82
N ILE A 55 -0.69 -13.03 -9.10
CA ILE A 55 0.17 -12.25 -8.20
C ILE A 55 -0.07 -10.77 -8.46
N ALA A 56 -0.75 -10.10 -7.52
CA ALA A 56 -0.93 -8.65 -7.54
C ALA A 56 0.28 -7.93 -6.94
N SER A 57 0.59 -6.74 -7.46
CA SER A 57 1.56 -5.82 -6.86
C SER A 57 0.90 -4.94 -5.82
N LEU A 58 1.67 -4.51 -4.83
CA LEU A 58 1.26 -3.42 -3.93
C LEU A 58 1.19 -2.09 -4.71
N PRO A 59 0.47 -1.08 -4.18
CA PRO A 59 0.45 0.26 -4.76
C PRO A 59 1.85 0.80 -4.99
N GLY A 60 2.08 1.42 -6.17
CA GLY A 60 3.37 1.96 -6.57
C GLY A 60 3.67 3.35 -5.99
N SER A 61 2.68 3.98 -5.35
CA SER A 61 2.82 5.31 -4.75
C SER A 61 1.89 5.47 -3.54
N LEU A 62 2.16 6.50 -2.72
CA LEU A 62 1.26 6.89 -1.63
C LEU A 62 -0.15 7.25 -2.15
N ALA A 63 -0.23 7.91 -3.31
CA ALA A 63 -1.51 8.27 -3.92
C ALA A 63 -2.35 7.03 -4.27
N GLU A 64 -1.74 6.03 -4.90
CA GLU A 64 -2.41 4.76 -5.20
C GLU A 64 -2.83 4.03 -3.91
N ALA A 65 -1.97 4.01 -2.89
CA ALA A 65 -2.31 3.40 -1.60
C ALA A 65 -3.49 4.10 -0.91
N MET A 66 -3.59 5.42 -1.03
CA MET A 66 -4.71 6.19 -0.49
C MET A 66 -6.02 5.89 -1.22
N HIS A 67 -6.00 5.70 -2.54
CA HIS A 67 -7.18 5.28 -3.30
C HIS A 67 -7.67 3.88 -2.90
N GLU A 68 -6.75 2.93 -2.70
CA GLU A 68 -7.12 1.60 -2.19
C GLU A 68 -7.70 1.68 -0.76
N PHE A 69 -7.15 2.56 0.09
CA PHE A 69 -7.64 2.79 1.44
C PHE A 69 -9.07 3.39 1.47
N GLU A 70 -9.36 4.33 0.57
CA GLU A 70 -10.68 4.98 0.45
C GLU A 70 -11.80 3.96 0.18
N GLY A 71 -11.52 2.91 -0.58
CA GLY A 71 -12.47 1.83 -0.86
C GLY A 71 -12.57 0.75 0.21
N ASN A 72 -11.70 0.75 1.23
CA ASN A 72 -11.58 -0.36 2.17
C ASN A 72 -12.41 -0.15 3.45
N GLU A 73 -13.66 -0.65 3.45
CA GLU A 73 -14.57 -0.52 4.60
C GLU A 73 -14.11 -1.26 5.86
N ILE A 74 -13.39 -2.37 5.72
CA ILE A 74 -12.91 -3.16 6.86
C ILE A 74 -11.91 -2.36 7.68
N ILE A 75 -10.90 -1.78 7.02
CA ILE A 75 -9.89 -0.98 7.70
C ILE A 75 -10.49 0.33 8.21
N LYS A 76 -11.36 0.99 7.43
CA LYS A 76 -12.03 2.22 7.88
C LYS A 76 -12.89 1.99 9.11
N SER A 77 -13.61 0.88 9.19
CA SER A 77 -14.42 0.51 10.35
C SER A 77 -13.55 0.25 11.58
N ALA A 78 -12.39 -0.38 11.41
CA ALA A 78 -11.47 -0.68 12.51
C ALA A 78 -10.79 0.58 13.09
N LEU A 79 -10.42 1.54 12.23
CA LEU A 79 -9.79 2.79 12.66
C LEU A 79 -10.81 3.84 13.14
N GLY A 80 -12.03 3.77 12.64
CA GLY A 80 -13.11 4.70 12.98
C GLY A 80 -13.05 6.01 12.19
N PRO A 81 -14.20 6.70 12.06
CA PRO A 81 -14.38 7.79 11.09
C PRO A 81 -13.49 9.00 11.35
N VAL A 82 -13.23 9.33 12.62
CA VAL A 82 -12.40 10.49 12.99
C VAL A 82 -10.95 10.30 12.59
N ILE A 83 -10.38 9.11 12.84
CA ILE A 83 -9.01 8.79 12.46
C ILE A 83 -8.89 8.76 10.94
N CYS A 84 -9.84 8.11 10.25
CA CYS A 84 -9.85 8.04 8.79
C CYS A 84 -9.91 9.42 8.12
N ASP A 85 -10.73 10.35 8.62
CA ASP A 85 -10.80 11.72 8.09
C ASP A 85 -9.46 12.46 8.23
N VAL A 86 -8.91 12.47 9.44
CA VAL A 86 -7.64 13.16 9.72
C VAL A 86 -6.49 12.54 8.92
N PHE A 87 -6.45 11.21 8.86
CA PHE A 87 -5.42 10.46 8.14
C PHE A 87 -5.47 10.77 6.63
N GLN A 88 -6.65 10.71 6.02
CA GLN A 88 -6.81 11.03 4.59
C GLN A 88 -6.39 12.46 4.28
N ARG A 89 -6.84 13.44 5.06
CA ARG A 89 -6.46 14.84 4.87
C ARG A 89 -4.94 15.03 4.97
N ALA A 90 -4.31 14.43 5.97
CA ALA A 90 -2.86 14.53 6.15
C ALA A 90 -2.10 13.89 4.99
N LYS A 91 -2.49 12.70 4.54
CA LYS A 91 -1.80 11.96 3.49
C LYS A 91 -2.03 12.53 2.09
N TRP A 92 -3.21 13.05 1.78
CA TRP A 92 -3.42 13.78 0.53
C TRP A 92 -2.65 15.10 0.49
N ALA A 93 -2.53 15.81 1.61
CA ALA A 93 -1.67 17.00 1.68
C ALA A 93 -0.19 16.65 1.41
N GLU A 94 0.30 15.54 1.95
CA GLU A 94 1.66 15.02 1.70
C GLU A 94 1.88 14.66 0.22
N VAL A 95 0.89 14.01 -0.43
CA VAL A 95 0.93 13.70 -1.87
C VAL A 95 1.00 14.97 -2.72
N GLU A 96 0.17 15.96 -2.41
CA GLU A 96 0.13 17.23 -3.15
C GLU A 96 1.41 18.07 -2.96
N GLU A 97 2.00 18.05 -1.76
CA GLU A 97 3.31 18.66 -1.51
C GLU A 97 4.40 17.99 -2.36
N TYR A 98 4.45 16.65 -2.37
CA TYR A 98 5.49 15.92 -3.10
C TYR A 98 5.37 16.13 -4.62
N ARG A 99 4.17 16.03 -5.18
CA ARG A 99 3.97 16.06 -6.65
C ARG A 99 4.23 17.42 -7.30
N THR A 100 4.19 18.50 -6.51
CA THR A 100 4.42 19.87 -7.00
C THR A 100 5.89 20.28 -6.90
N ARG A 101 6.74 19.39 -6.37
CA ARG A 101 8.16 19.62 -6.16
C ARG A 101 8.95 19.22 -7.40
N VAL A 102 9.82 20.11 -7.87
CA VAL A 102 10.84 19.78 -8.86
C VAL A 102 12.02 19.14 -8.13
N THR A 103 12.34 17.91 -8.48
CA THR A 103 13.39 17.11 -7.85
C THR A 103 14.73 17.31 -8.52
N ASP A 104 15.82 17.06 -7.79
CA ASP A 104 17.18 17.12 -8.34
C ASP A 104 17.37 16.17 -9.54
N TRP A 105 16.67 15.03 -9.56
CA TRP A 105 16.69 14.11 -10.70
C TRP A 105 16.15 14.77 -11.97
N GLU A 106 15.01 15.46 -11.88
CA GLU A 106 14.40 16.17 -13.00
C GLU A 106 15.30 17.32 -13.49
N ILE A 107 15.89 18.08 -12.55
CA ILE A 107 16.85 19.14 -12.88
C ILE A 107 18.04 18.54 -13.65
N SER A 108 18.67 17.50 -13.09
CA SER A 108 19.85 16.88 -13.70
C SER A 108 19.58 16.28 -15.09
N ARG A 109 18.34 15.85 -15.36
CA ARG A 109 17.98 15.19 -16.61
C ARG A 109 17.46 16.13 -17.68
N TYR A 110 16.70 17.16 -17.31
CA TYR A 110 15.97 17.98 -18.27
C TYR A 110 16.49 19.41 -18.39
N LEU A 111 17.20 19.95 -17.40
CA LEU A 111 17.63 21.36 -17.43
C LEU A 111 18.63 21.65 -18.57
N GLU A 112 19.54 20.72 -18.88
CA GLU A 112 20.51 20.88 -19.98
C GLU A 112 19.93 20.55 -21.37
N LEU A 113 18.75 19.93 -21.42
CA LEU A 113 18.04 19.58 -22.66
C LEU A 113 17.05 20.67 -23.11
N ALA A 114 16.84 21.70 -22.30
CA ALA A 114 15.94 22.84 -22.55
C ALA A 114 16.70 24.03 -23.15
#